data_AF-A0AAD6U3Y1-F1
#
_entry.id   AF-A0AAD6U3Y1-F1
#
_cell.length_a   1.000
_cell.length_b   1.000
_cell.length_c   1.000
_cell.angle_alpha   90.00
_cell.angle_beta   90.00
_cell.angle_gamma   90.00
#
_symmetry.space_group_name_H-M   'P 1'
#
loop_
_entity.id
_entity.type
_entity.pdbx_description
1 polymer ?
#
loop_
_entity_poly.entity_id
_entity_poly.type
_entity_poly.pdbx_seq_one_letter_code
_entity_poly.pdbx_strand_id
1 'polypeptide(L)'
;MDLPVASSTNKGYLRLSRGGGDAESCNAIIAGRLYLGNLSAAECPQLSSRLGITHILSVCPDYLAPAANVQHLTLPMVDDEHYDILQHLPNACHFIQDALDGGGRVLVHCVMGISRSAAVVCAYLMFSRQSSAAQAIQFVRTRRPQSRPNHNFIRQLQVFGEFNYEISPATPAYVAWRTRQDFDEANSLLVIYGMAVTDRLFLSLDFPANPSHATALLDHLAITHIVSITPDNVCSVGLAFAARVHKHFAVSNTAKEALLVALPPLCHFVRSALDAPAARVLLHCLDETRGGLAICAYLMSSRRIGPSAALAALHARVPLFEESATLRRELELFEKCAYAPARTHPLVRAWVAPREVAAGYVCVGGVGAGIAPKAKALQAGMCPLLGVSVES
;
A
#
# COMPACT_ATOMS: atom_id res chain seq x y z
N MET A 1 39.48 -5.33 -25.26
CA MET A 1 38.27 -5.90 -25.88
C MET A 1 37.12 -5.54 -24.97
N ASP A 2 36.51 -4.41 -25.30
CA ASP A 2 35.43 -3.77 -24.58
C ASP A 2 34.09 -4.48 -24.80
N LEU A 3 33.32 -4.62 -23.73
CA LEU A 3 31.86 -4.75 -23.79
C LEU A 3 31.24 -3.79 -22.76
N PRO A 4 30.08 -3.17 -23.07
CA PRO A 4 29.79 -1.81 -22.65
C PRO A 4 28.99 -1.73 -21.35
N VAL A 5 29.26 -0.66 -20.58
CA VAL A 5 28.45 -0.20 -19.46
C VAL A 5 27.19 0.46 -20.02
N ALA A 6 26.02 -0.17 -19.80
CA ALA A 6 24.73 0.42 -20.12
C ALA A 6 24.40 1.54 -19.12
N SER A 7 24.35 2.76 -19.65
CA SER A 7 23.85 3.95 -19.00
C SER A 7 22.35 4.15 -19.29
N SER A 8 21.72 4.98 -18.45
CA SER A 8 20.32 5.46 -18.48
C SER A 8 19.29 4.49 -17.89
N THR A 9 18.50 4.91 -16.89
CA THR A 9 17.39 5.84 -17.12
C THR A 9 17.08 6.75 -15.91
N ASN A 10 17.36 8.04 -16.10
CA ASN A 10 16.40 9.15 -15.99
C ASN A 10 15.46 9.20 -14.76
N LYS A 11 15.96 9.64 -13.59
CA LYS A 11 15.13 10.38 -12.63
C LYS A 11 15.30 11.86 -12.90
N GLY A 12 14.36 12.44 -13.64
CA GLY A 12 14.27 13.87 -13.88
C GLY A 12 13.94 14.63 -12.60
N TYR A 13 14.96 14.94 -11.81
CA TYR A 13 14.93 16.16 -11.00
C TYR A 13 15.42 17.29 -11.90
N LEU A 14 14.51 18.19 -12.26
CA LEU A 14 14.82 19.43 -12.96
C LEU A 14 16.03 20.10 -12.30
N ARG A 15 17.15 20.10 -13.00
CA ARG A 15 18.32 20.90 -12.68
C ARG A 15 17.89 22.36 -12.91
N LEU A 16 17.30 22.96 -11.88
CA LEU A 16 16.89 24.37 -11.95
C LEU A 16 18.11 25.21 -12.32
N SER A 17 17.89 26.03 -13.33
CA SER A 17 18.84 26.91 -13.99
C SER A 17 19.72 27.64 -12.99
N ARG A 18 21.04 27.63 -13.20
CA ARG A 18 22.00 28.54 -12.56
C ARG A 18 21.61 29.99 -12.92
N GLY A 19 20.72 30.61 -12.15
CA GLY A 19 20.25 31.97 -12.45
C GLY A 19 19.29 32.62 -11.45
N GLY A 20 18.90 31.96 -10.35
CA GLY A 20 18.14 32.59 -9.28
C GLY A 20 19.07 33.34 -8.33
N GLY A 21 18.84 34.63 -8.09
CA GLY A 21 19.62 35.42 -7.15
C GLY A 21 19.64 34.80 -5.74
N ASP A 22 20.65 35.13 -4.95
CA ASP A 22 20.89 34.55 -3.60
C ASP A 22 19.68 34.61 -2.64
N ALA A 23 18.71 35.50 -2.90
CA ALA A 23 17.47 35.63 -2.13
C ALA A 23 16.49 34.45 -2.33
N GLU A 24 16.56 33.72 -3.45
CA GLU A 24 15.71 32.56 -3.72
C GLU A 24 16.25 31.28 -3.05
N SER A 25 17.58 31.12 -3.00
CA SER A 25 18.23 29.90 -2.54
C SER A 25 18.22 29.74 -1.01
N CYS A 26 18.34 30.84 -0.25
CA CYS A 26 18.20 30.83 1.21
C CYS A 26 17.73 32.17 1.79
N ASN A 27 17.22 32.16 3.02
CA ASN A 27 16.85 33.36 3.77
C ASN A 27 17.36 33.28 5.22
N ALA A 28 17.73 34.44 5.78
CA ALA A 28 18.06 34.55 7.20
C ALA A 28 16.79 34.46 8.05
N ILE A 29 16.73 33.44 8.90
CA ILE A 29 15.66 33.25 9.88
C ILE A 29 15.99 34.00 11.17
N ILE A 30 17.23 33.84 11.65
CA ILE A 30 17.83 34.69 12.68
C ILE A 30 18.94 35.47 12.01
N ALA A 31 18.80 36.79 11.97
CA ALA A 31 19.70 37.67 11.23
C ALA A 31 21.17 37.41 11.59
N GLY A 32 22.00 37.14 10.58
CA GLY A 32 23.43 36.89 10.73
C GLY A 32 23.83 35.57 11.41
N ARG A 33 22.87 34.70 11.76
CA ARG A 33 23.14 33.50 12.58
C ARG A 33 22.54 32.21 12.01
N LEU A 34 21.24 32.20 11.70
CA LEU A 34 20.53 31.00 11.24
C LEU A 34 19.88 31.24 9.88
N TYR A 35 20.20 30.39 8.93
CA TYR A 35 19.72 30.46 7.55
C TYR A 35 18.93 29.20 7.18
N LEU A 36 17.85 29.38 6.43
CA LEU A 36 17.04 28.30 5.86
C LEU A 36 17.14 28.34 4.34
N GLY A 37 17.57 27.24 3.73
CA GLY A 37 17.82 27.19 2.29
C GLY A 37 17.48 25.87 1.62
N ASN A 38 17.81 25.81 0.32
CA ASN A 38 17.66 24.65 -0.56
C ASN A 38 19.03 24.00 -0.86
N LEU A 39 19.05 22.96 -1.69
CA LEU A 39 20.29 22.23 -2.03
C LEU A 39 21.30 23.15 -2.72
N SER A 40 20.85 24.01 -3.64
CA SER A 40 21.72 24.96 -4.34
C SER A 40 22.43 25.93 -3.38
N ALA A 41 21.80 26.31 -2.27
CA ALA A 41 22.46 27.12 -1.24
C ALA A 41 23.59 26.36 -0.55
N ALA A 42 23.38 25.09 -0.21
CA ALA A 42 24.38 24.24 0.44
C ALA A 42 25.54 23.86 -0.49
N GLU A 43 25.28 23.76 -1.79
CA GLU A 43 26.27 23.47 -2.83
C GLU A 43 27.02 24.72 -3.33
N CYS A 44 26.76 25.91 -2.76
CA CYS A 44 27.38 27.17 -3.20
C CYS A 44 28.47 27.63 -2.22
N PRO A 45 29.78 27.42 -2.52
CA PRO A 45 30.87 27.86 -1.67
C PRO A 45 30.92 29.39 -1.53
N GLN A 46 30.59 30.13 -2.59
CA GLN A 46 30.60 31.60 -2.57
C GLN A 46 29.56 32.15 -1.59
N LEU A 47 28.36 31.56 -1.57
CA LEU A 47 27.31 31.91 -0.60
C LEU A 47 27.77 31.59 0.82
N SER A 48 28.34 30.40 1.03
CA SER A 48 28.86 29.97 2.32
C SER A 48 29.92 30.92 2.86
N SER A 49 30.92 31.29 2.03
CA SER A 49 31.96 32.26 2.39
C SER A 49 31.39 33.65 2.66
N ARG A 50 30.48 34.14 1.83
CA ARG A 50 29.88 35.47 1.97
C ARG A 50 29.03 35.60 3.24
N LEU A 51 28.27 34.56 3.58
CA LEU A 51 27.45 34.53 4.79
C LEU A 51 28.24 34.12 6.04
N GLY A 52 29.47 33.62 5.88
CA GLY A 52 30.30 33.11 6.97
C GLY A 52 29.75 31.82 7.58
N ILE A 53 29.19 30.93 6.76
CA ILE A 53 28.62 29.67 7.22
C ILE A 53 29.73 28.79 7.78
N THR A 54 29.55 28.37 9.02
CA THR A 54 30.48 27.49 9.77
C THR A 54 29.92 26.10 9.98
N HIS A 55 28.59 25.97 9.93
CA HIS A 55 27.86 24.74 10.20
C HIS A 55 26.77 24.53 9.14
N ILE A 56 26.62 23.32 8.63
CA ILE A 56 25.54 22.92 7.72
C ILE A 56 24.75 21.78 8.36
N LEU A 57 23.42 21.89 8.34
CA LEU A 57 22.49 20.83 8.68
C LEU A 57 21.72 20.41 7.44
N SER A 58 22.07 19.25 6.88
CA SER A 58 21.41 18.67 5.71
C SER A 58 20.25 17.79 6.15
N VAL A 59 19.04 18.16 5.77
CA VAL A 59 17.79 17.46 6.09
C VAL A 59 17.30 16.70 4.83
N CYS A 60 18.23 16.02 4.18
CA CYS A 60 18.03 15.20 2.97
C CYS A 60 19.27 14.32 2.71
N PRO A 61 19.11 13.15 2.05
CA PRO A 61 20.24 12.29 1.68
C PRO A 61 21.06 12.81 0.49
N ASP A 62 20.55 13.81 -0.24
CA ASP A 62 21.06 14.25 -1.55
C ASP A 62 22.37 15.06 -1.50
N TYR A 63 22.87 15.42 -0.31
CA TYR A 63 24.07 16.26 -0.17
C TYR A 63 25.29 15.41 0.19
N LEU A 64 26.26 15.35 -0.73
CA LEU A 64 27.35 14.39 -0.67
C LEU A 64 28.58 14.85 0.13
N ALA A 65 28.89 16.14 0.18
CA ALA A 65 29.97 16.65 1.02
C ALA A 65 29.96 18.19 1.18
N PRO A 66 30.21 18.70 2.40
CA PRO A 66 30.49 20.12 2.63
C PRO A 66 31.91 20.52 2.20
N ALA A 67 32.15 21.83 2.09
CA ALA A 67 33.49 22.38 1.92
C ALA A 67 34.39 22.05 3.14
N ALA A 68 35.72 22.08 2.94
CA ALA A 68 36.68 21.92 4.02
C ALA A 68 36.45 22.97 5.13
N ASN A 69 36.53 22.55 6.39
CA ASN A 69 36.35 23.37 7.61
C ASN A 69 34.90 23.79 7.97
N VAL A 70 33.88 23.17 7.36
CA VAL A 70 32.47 23.34 7.78
C VAL A 70 32.03 22.12 8.58
N GLN A 71 31.54 22.32 9.79
CA GLN A 71 30.93 21.24 10.56
C GLN A 71 29.59 20.85 9.95
N HIS A 72 29.31 19.55 9.86
CA HIS A 72 28.18 19.07 9.09
C HIS A 72 27.45 17.95 9.82
N LEU A 73 26.13 18.12 9.95
CA LEU A 73 25.21 17.09 10.40
C LEU A 73 24.26 16.76 9.25
N THR A 74 24.11 15.46 8.97
CA THR A 74 23.15 14.95 7.97
C THR A 74 22.06 14.14 8.65
N LEU A 75 20.82 14.52 8.38
CA LEU A 75 19.60 13.82 8.75
C LEU A 75 18.95 13.36 7.44
N PRO A 76 19.03 12.06 7.08
CA PRO A 76 18.57 11.55 5.78
C PRO A 76 17.03 11.41 5.72
N MET A 77 16.35 12.53 5.94
CA MET A 77 14.89 12.61 6.02
C MET A 77 14.24 12.58 4.63
N VAL A 78 13.17 11.80 4.51
CA VAL A 78 12.29 11.76 3.33
C VAL A 78 11.10 12.68 3.58
N ASP A 79 10.68 13.43 2.55
CA ASP A 79 9.52 14.33 2.64
C ASP A 79 8.24 13.54 2.35
N ASP A 80 7.86 12.70 3.30
CA ASP A 80 6.73 11.79 3.19
C ASP A 80 5.72 12.04 4.32
N GLU A 81 4.45 11.78 4.04
CA GLU A 81 3.34 12.02 4.97
C GLU A 81 3.27 11.03 6.13
N HIS A 82 4.14 10.00 6.16
CA HIS A 82 4.26 9.03 7.25
C HIS A 82 5.65 9.05 7.91
N TYR A 83 6.60 9.86 7.41
CA TYR A 83 7.96 9.88 7.95
C TYR A 83 8.01 10.43 9.38
N ASP A 84 8.66 9.71 10.28
CA ASP A 84 8.87 10.13 11.67
C ASP A 84 10.07 11.05 11.79
N ILE A 85 9.81 12.34 11.97
CA ILE A 85 10.82 13.38 12.18
C ILE A 85 11.12 13.61 13.66
N LEU A 86 10.24 13.22 14.58
CA LEU A 86 10.38 13.45 16.01
C LEU A 86 11.70 12.92 16.56
N GLN A 87 12.08 11.72 16.11
CA GLN A 87 13.35 11.08 16.50
C GLN A 87 14.61 11.90 16.15
N HIS A 88 14.51 12.83 15.18
CA HIS A 88 15.64 13.63 14.72
C HIS A 88 15.70 15.03 15.35
N LEU A 89 14.57 15.55 15.82
CA LEU A 89 14.45 16.95 16.25
C LEU A 89 15.38 17.33 17.42
N PRO A 90 15.55 16.50 18.47
CA PRO A 90 16.46 16.84 19.57
C PRO A 90 17.90 17.05 19.11
N ASN A 91 18.44 16.12 18.33
CA ASN A 91 19.80 16.21 17.80
C ASN A 91 19.96 17.43 16.87
N ALA A 92 18.97 17.69 16.01
CA ALA A 92 18.96 18.87 15.16
C ALA A 92 18.98 20.18 15.97
N CYS A 93 18.18 20.26 17.03
CA CYS A 93 18.09 21.43 17.88
C CYS A 93 19.40 21.69 18.63
N HIS A 94 20.02 20.65 19.22
CA HIS A 94 21.31 20.77 19.89
C HIS A 94 22.42 21.20 18.92
N PHE A 95 22.51 20.58 17.73
CA PHE A 95 23.48 20.98 16.72
C PHE A 95 23.37 22.48 16.35
N ILE A 96 22.14 22.98 16.17
CA ILE A 96 21.93 24.41 15.89
C ILE A 96 22.31 25.25 17.11
N GLN A 97 21.87 24.87 18.31
CA GLN A 97 22.10 25.63 19.53
C GLN A 97 23.60 25.75 19.86
N ASP A 98 24.31 24.63 19.87
CA ASP A 98 25.75 24.56 20.17
C ASP A 98 26.56 25.40 19.17
N ALA A 99 26.23 25.29 17.88
CA ALA A 99 26.86 26.09 16.83
C ALA A 99 26.65 27.59 17.04
N LEU A 100 25.42 27.99 17.40
CA LEU A 100 25.10 29.38 17.65
C LEU A 100 25.78 29.91 18.91
N ASP A 101 25.83 29.14 20.00
CA ASP A 101 26.48 29.52 21.26
C ASP A 101 28.00 29.65 21.10
N GLY A 102 28.61 28.85 20.23
CA GLY A 102 30.00 29.00 19.79
C GLY A 102 30.27 30.21 18.88
N GLY A 103 29.27 31.07 18.62
CA GLY A 103 29.38 32.22 17.72
C GLY A 103 29.36 31.86 16.23
N GLY A 104 29.04 30.60 15.91
CA GLY A 104 28.93 30.10 14.55
C GLY A 104 27.66 30.57 13.84
N ARG A 105 27.62 30.29 12.55
CA ARG A 105 26.49 30.52 11.65
C ARG A 105 26.10 29.23 10.97
N VAL A 106 24.79 28.94 10.97
CA VAL A 106 24.22 27.66 10.58
C VAL A 106 23.34 27.83 9.34
N LEU A 107 23.56 26.97 8.33
CA LEU A 107 22.64 26.78 7.22
C LEU A 107 21.90 25.45 7.40
N VAL A 108 20.58 25.52 7.56
CA VAL A 108 19.70 24.34 7.53
C VAL A 108 19.07 24.26 6.15
N HIS A 109 19.21 23.12 5.48
CA HIS A 109 18.67 22.95 4.13
C HIS A 109 18.08 21.57 3.88
N CYS A 110 17.21 21.49 2.88
CA CYS A 110 16.81 20.24 2.24
C CYS A 110 16.85 20.47 0.72
N VAL A 111 16.29 19.58 -0.09
CA VAL A 111 16.32 19.74 -1.56
C VAL A 111 15.72 21.07 -2.01
N MET A 112 14.48 21.38 -1.61
CA MET A 112 13.76 22.60 -2.04
C MET A 112 13.77 23.73 -1.00
N GLY A 113 14.13 23.44 0.25
CA GLY A 113 14.03 24.41 1.34
C GLY A 113 12.60 24.85 1.66
N ILE A 114 11.63 23.95 1.49
CA ILE A 114 10.19 24.20 1.64
C ILE A 114 9.62 23.49 2.88
N SER A 115 9.81 22.16 2.99
CA SER A 115 9.15 21.31 3.99
C SER A 115 10.12 20.80 5.07
N ARG A 116 10.92 19.76 4.80
CA ARG A 116 11.85 19.12 5.76
C ARG A 116 12.70 20.09 6.58
N SER A 117 13.51 20.93 5.92
CA SER A 117 14.38 21.88 6.61
C SER A 117 13.61 23.00 7.31
N ALA A 118 12.46 23.40 6.77
CA ALA A 118 11.59 24.35 7.44
C ALA A 118 11.01 23.76 8.74
N ALA A 119 10.62 22.49 8.74
CA ALA A 119 10.14 21.80 9.94
C ALA A 119 11.22 21.76 11.03
N VAL A 120 12.47 21.41 10.66
CA VAL A 120 13.60 21.43 11.59
C VAL A 120 13.88 22.82 12.16
N VAL A 121 13.86 23.87 11.32
CA VAL A 121 14.02 25.25 11.80
C VAL A 121 12.86 25.65 12.71
N CYS A 122 11.62 25.24 12.41
CA CYS A 122 10.49 25.48 13.31
C CYS A 122 10.69 24.78 14.66
N ALA A 123 11.12 23.51 14.66
CA ALA A 123 11.43 22.76 15.89
C ALA A 123 12.48 23.48 16.73
N TYR A 124 13.56 23.98 16.11
CA TYR A 124 14.58 24.76 16.80
C TYR A 124 14.02 26.06 17.41
N LEU A 125 13.16 26.78 16.69
CA LEU A 125 12.51 27.99 17.22
C LEU A 125 11.58 27.66 18.40
N MET A 126 10.84 26.55 18.32
CA MET A 126 10.03 26.07 19.44
C MET A 126 10.89 25.77 20.66
N PHE A 127 11.95 24.97 20.48
CA PHE A 127 12.90 24.62 21.53
C PHE A 127 13.57 25.85 22.18
N SER A 128 14.14 26.74 21.36
CA SER A 128 14.93 27.88 21.84
C SER A 128 14.10 29.05 22.37
N ARG A 129 12.84 29.21 21.94
CA ARG A 129 11.99 30.35 22.32
C ARG A 129 10.70 29.98 23.04
N GLN A 130 10.48 28.69 23.31
CA GLN A 130 9.26 28.16 23.92
C GLN A 130 8.00 28.57 23.14
N SER A 131 8.12 28.73 21.81
CA SER A 131 7.01 29.12 20.94
C SER A 131 6.17 27.91 20.55
N SER A 132 4.88 28.10 20.31
CA SER A 132 4.03 27.04 19.73
C SER A 132 4.43 26.74 18.29
N ALA A 133 4.06 25.55 17.79
CA ALA A 133 4.29 25.16 16.40
C ALA A 133 3.72 26.19 15.41
N ALA A 134 2.50 26.70 15.67
CA ALA A 134 1.86 27.71 14.83
C ALA A 134 2.67 29.02 14.78
N GLN A 135 3.17 29.49 15.93
CA GLN A 135 3.99 30.70 16.02
C GLN A 135 5.33 30.52 15.28
N ALA A 136 6.00 29.38 15.47
CA ALA A 136 7.26 29.08 14.79
C ALA A 136 7.09 29.03 13.26
N ILE A 137 6.05 28.34 12.78
CA ILE A 137 5.73 28.26 11.34
C ILE A 137 5.43 29.65 10.78
N GLN A 138 4.60 30.45 11.47
CA GLN A 138 4.28 31.80 11.03
C GLN A 138 5.55 32.66 10.97
N PHE A 139 6.41 32.59 11.99
CA PHE A 139 7.66 33.33 12.02
C PHE A 139 8.56 32.97 10.82
N VAL A 140 8.77 31.67 10.56
CA VAL A 140 9.56 31.21 9.41
C VAL A 140 8.95 31.70 8.10
N ARG A 141 7.63 31.65 7.93
CA ARG A 141 6.94 32.14 6.73
C ARG A 141 7.09 33.64 6.52
N THR A 142 7.20 34.45 7.58
CA THR A 142 7.50 35.89 7.41
C THR A 142 8.88 36.14 6.82
N ARG A 143 9.83 35.20 6.98
CA ARG A 143 11.22 35.32 6.51
C ARG A 143 11.47 34.54 5.20
N ARG A 144 10.73 33.45 4.99
CA ARG A 144 10.77 32.60 3.79
C ARG A 144 9.33 32.21 3.41
N PRO A 145 8.61 33.01 2.61
CA PRO A 145 7.19 32.83 2.33
C PRO A 145 6.78 31.47 1.75
N GLN A 146 7.68 30.85 0.99
CA GLN A 146 7.50 29.51 0.40
C GLN A 146 7.66 28.35 1.40
N SER A 147 8.03 28.63 2.65
CA SER A 147 8.08 27.61 3.69
C SER A 147 6.68 27.01 3.92
N ARG A 148 6.60 25.70 3.78
CA ARG A 148 5.38 24.91 3.97
C ARG A 148 5.77 23.49 4.40
N PRO A 149 6.07 23.27 5.69
CA PRO A 149 6.16 21.92 6.24
C PRO A 149 4.92 21.11 5.85
N ASN A 150 5.11 19.84 5.51
CA ASN A 150 3.99 18.96 5.21
C ASN A 150 3.11 18.75 6.47
N HIS A 151 1.89 18.26 6.27
CA HIS A 151 0.89 18.14 7.34
C HIS A 151 1.33 17.22 8.49
N ASN A 152 1.97 16.10 8.16
CA ASN A 152 2.51 15.16 9.13
C ASN A 152 3.60 15.81 10.00
N PHE A 153 4.51 16.57 9.39
CA PHE A 153 5.55 17.30 10.13
C PHE A 153 4.96 18.37 11.04
N ILE A 154 3.89 19.05 10.63
CA ILE A 154 3.20 20.02 11.50
C ILE A 154 2.61 19.32 12.73
N ARG A 155 1.97 18.16 12.56
CA ARG A 155 1.46 17.36 13.70
C ARG A 155 2.58 16.94 14.64
N GLN A 156 3.69 16.46 14.08
CA GLN A 156 4.84 16.06 14.87
C GLN A 156 5.50 17.26 15.59
N LEU A 157 5.51 18.46 15.02
CA LEU A 157 5.94 19.65 15.76
C LEU A 157 5.08 19.93 17.01
N GLN A 158 3.77 19.71 16.94
CA GLN A 158 2.89 19.85 18.12
C GLN A 158 3.27 18.83 19.19
N VAL A 159 3.42 17.57 18.80
CA VAL A 159 3.86 16.47 19.67
C VAL A 159 5.25 16.75 20.27
N PHE A 160 6.16 17.37 19.51
CA PHE A 160 7.47 17.78 20.02
C PHE A 160 7.38 18.78 21.16
N GLY A 161 6.46 19.74 21.07
CA GLY A 161 6.16 20.66 22.18
C GLY A 161 5.51 19.97 23.38
N GLU A 162 4.59 19.03 23.15
CA GLU A 162 3.94 18.25 24.22
C GLU A 162 4.94 17.39 25.01
N PHE A 163 5.99 16.90 24.36
CA PHE A 163 7.08 16.16 25.00
C PHE A 163 8.18 17.06 25.60
N ASN A 164 7.92 18.37 25.78
CA ASN A 164 8.90 19.33 26.31
C ASN A 164 10.26 19.28 25.57
N TYR A 165 10.23 18.95 24.28
CA TYR A 165 11.42 18.81 23.43
C TYR A 165 12.39 17.68 23.82
N GLU A 166 12.07 16.88 24.83
CA GLU A 166 12.84 15.73 25.30
C GLU A 166 12.26 14.43 24.73
N ILE A 167 12.56 14.19 23.45
CA ILE A 167 12.16 12.94 22.78
C ILE A 167 13.36 12.01 22.67
N SER A 168 13.14 10.75 23.04
CA SER A 168 14.04 9.67 22.71
C SER A 168 13.22 8.47 22.24
N PRO A 169 13.70 7.70 21.24
CA PRO A 169 13.13 6.42 20.87
C PRO A 169 12.95 5.44 22.05
N ALA A 170 13.70 5.64 23.14
CA ALA A 170 13.59 4.83 24.36
C ALA A 170 12.54 5.34 25.37
N THR A 171 12.01 6.56 25.21
CA THR A 171 11.06 7.14 26.18
C THR A 171 9.69 6.46 26.05
N PRO A 172 9.07 5.98 27.15
CA PRO A 172 7.77 5.29 27.08
C PRO A 172 6.67 6.08 26.37
N ALA A 173 6.69 7.42 26.50
CA ALA A 173 5.72 8.29 25.88
C ALA A 173 5.86 8.37 24.35
N TYR A 174 7.10 8.38 23.83
CA TYR A 174 7.36 8.29 22.40
C TYR A 174 7.00 6.90 21.86
N VAL A 175 7.36 5.83 22.58
CA VAL A 175 6.98 4.46 22.20
C VAL A 175 5.46 4.33 22.11
N ALA A 176 4.72 4.81 23.11
CA ALA A 176 3.25 4.78 23.11
C ALA A 176 2.65 5.62 21.96
N TRP A 177 3.22 6.79 21.66
CA TRP A 177 2.80 7.62 20.52
C TRP A 177 3.03 6.88 19.19
N ARG A 178 4.22 6.31 19.00
CA ARG A 178 4.59 5.59 17.78
C ARG A 178 3.73 4.35 17.60
N THR A 179 3.53 3.56 18.65
CA THR A 179 2.64 2.39 18.64
C THR A 179 1.21 2.78 18.27
N ARG A 180 0.70 3.92 18.74
CA ARG A 180 -0.62 4.41 18.35
C ARG A 180 -0.69 4.78 16.86
N GLN A 181 0.33 5.48 16.34
CA GLN A 181 0.40 5.79 14.91
C GLN A 181 0.44 4.51 14.06
N ASP A 182 1.30 3.55 14.42
CA ASP A 182 1.41 2.27 13.72
C ASP A 182 0.08 1.50 13.76
N PHE A 183 -0.65 1.56 14.88
CA PHE A 183 -1.98 0.95 15.02
C PHE A 183 -3.05 1.64 14.15
N ASP A 184 -3.08 2.98 14.14
CA ASP A 184 -4.03 3.75 13.33
C ASP A 184 -3.77 3.54 11.82
N GLU A 185 -2.51 3.49 11.42
CA GLU A 185 -2.09 3.18 10.05
C GLU A 185 -2.52 1.77 9.67
N ALA A 186 -2.22 0.77 10.51
CA ALA A 186 -2.59 -0.61 10.24
C ALA A 186 -4.11 -0.84 10.21
N ASN A 187 -4.89 -0.16 11.05
CA ASN A 187 -6.35 -0.20 10.98
C ASN A 187 -6.89 0.42 9.69
N SER A 188 -6.31 1.54 9.27
CA SER A 188 -6.67 2.18 8.00
C SER A 188 -6.37 1.24 6.83
N LEU A 189 -5.21 0.59 6.85
CA LEU A 189 -4.85 -0.44 5.87
C LEU A 189 -5.80 -1.63 5.94
N LEU A 190 -6.22 -2.10 7.12
CA LEU A 190 -7.21 -3.16 7.24
C LEU A 190 -8.52 -2.77 6.56
N VAL A 191 -9.07 -1.58 6.84
CA VAL A 191 -10.33 -1.12 6.23
C VAL A 191 -10.24 -1.10 4.69
N ILE A 192 -9.09 -0.74 4.14
CA ILE A 192 -8.87 -0.64 2.70
C ILE A 192 -8.60 -2.02 2.07
N TYR A 193 -7.77 -2.84 2.71
CA TYR A 193 -7.12 -3.99 2.08
C TYR A 193 -7.53 -5.35 2.65
N GLY A 194 -8.17 -5.42 3.82
CA GLY A 194 -8.41 -6.66 4.54
C GLY A 194 -9.79 -6.76 5.17
N MET A 195 -10.45 -7.89 4.96
CA MET A 195 -11.77 -8.18 5.53
C MET A 195 -11.69 -9.43 6.40
N ALA A 196 -12.03 -9.29 7.68
CA ALA A 196 -12.05 -10.40 8.61
C ALA A 196 -13.28 -11.30 8.34
N VAL A 197 -13.06 -12.47 7.73
CA VAL A 197 -14.13 -13.46 7.50
C VAL A 197 -14.40 -14.24 8.79
N THR A 198 -13.36 -14.61 9.52
CA THR A 198 -13.45 -15.18 10.87
C THR A 198 -12.38 -14.55 11.74
N ASP A 199 -12.32 -14.89 13.03
CA ASP A 199 -11.29 -14.36 13.93
C ASP A 199 -9.86 -14.72 13.51
N ARG A 200 -9.69 -15.75 12.66
CA ARG A 200 -8.38 -16.25 12.20
C ARG A 200 -8.23 -16.36 10.68
N LEU A 201 -9.24 -15.96 9.90
CA LEU A 201 -9.24 -16.03 8.44
C LEU A 201 -9.64 -14.68 7.84
N PHE A 202 -8.77 -14.14 6.99
CA PHE A 202 -8.89 -12.84 6.37
C PHE A 202 -8.97 -12.98 4.85
N LEU A 203 -9.76 -12.13 4.20
CA LEU A 203 -9.82 -11.98 2.75
C LEU A 203 -9.27 -10.61 2.38
N SER A 204 -8.37 -10.54 1.41
CA SER A 204 -7.80 -9.30 0.88
C SER A 204 -7.96 -9.29 -0.63
N LEU A 205 -8.65 -8.25 -1.14
CA LEU A 205 -8.87 -8.04 -2.57
C LEU A 205 -7.81 -7.15 -3.21
N ASP A 206 -7.09 -6.41 -2.38
CA ASP A 206 -5.98 -5.56 -2.78
C ASP A 206 -4.94 -5.58 -1.65
N PHE A 207 -3.70 -5.24 -1.95
CA PHE A 207 -2.61 -5.30 -0.98
C PHE A 207 -1.67 -4.11 -1.11
N PRO A 208 -1.10 -3.58 0.00
CA PRO A 208 -0.22 -2.43 -0.07
C PRO A 208 0.98 -2.67 -1.00
N ALA A 209 1.20 -1.76 -1.96
CA ALA A 209 2.37 -1.80 -2.84
C ALA A 209 3.68 -1.45 -2.11
N ASN A 210 3.60 -0.66 -1.03
CA ASN A 210 4.75 -0.35 -0.17
C ASN A 210 5.05 -1.55 0.76
N PRO A 211 6.26 -2.15 0.70
CA PRO A 211 6.62 -3.29 1.55
C PRO A 211 6.51 -3.04 3.06
N SER A 212 6.71 -1.80 3.51
CA SER A 212 6.61 -1.44 4.93
C SER A 212 5.16 -1.47 5.40
N HIS A 213 4.24 -0.88 4.62
CA HIS A 213 2.80 -0.91 4.92
C HIS A 213 2.25 -2.33 4.83
N ALA A 214 2.70 -3.10 3.84
CA ALA A 214 2.39 -4.52 3.72
C ALA A 214 2.81 -5.30 4.97
N THR A 215 4.03 -5.09 5.47
CA THR A 215 4.53 -5.75 6.68
C THR A 215 3.75 -5.31 7.92
N ALA A 216 3.50 -4.01 8.07
CA ALA A 216 2.73 -3.46 9.19
C ALA A 216 1.31 -4.04 9.25
N LEU A 217 0.60 -4.13 8.11
CA LEU A 217 -0.72 -4.75 8.03
C LEU A 217 -0.69 -6.22 8.47
N LEU A 218 0.28 -7.00 7.97
CA LEU A 218 0.41 -8.41 8.33
C LEU A 218 0.71 -8.60 9.81
N ASP A 219 1.59 -7.77 10.39
CA ASP A 219 1.99 -7.84 11.79
C ASP A 219 0.84 -7.45 12.72
N HIS A 220 0.13 -6.38 12.38
CA HIS A 220 -1.06 -5.95 13.09
C HIS A 220 -2.15 -7.02 13.11
N LEU A 221 -2.37 -7.68 11.98
CA LEU A 221 -3.30 -8.80 11.88
C LEU A 221 -2.72 -10.11 12.39
N ALA A 222 -1.48 -10.13 12.87
CA ALA A 222 -0.73 -11.31 13.30
C ALA A 222 -0.81 -12.47 12.28
N ILE A 223 -0.75 -12.13 10.99
CA ILE A 223 -0.83 -13.12 9.90
C ILE A 223 0.42 -13.99 9.93
N THR A 224 0.18 -15.30 9.95
CA THR A 224 1.24 -16.33 9.96
C THR A 224 1.34 -17.06 8.63
N HIS A 225 0.21 -17.17 7.93
CA HIS A 225 0.06 -17.94 6.70
C HIS A 225 -0.63 -17.10 5.64
N ILE A 226 -0.18 -17.22 4.39
CA ILE A 226 -0.71 -16.46 3.26
C ILE A 226 -1.07 -17.43 2.15
N VAL A 227 -2.24 -17.24 1.56
CA VAL A 227 -2.69 -17.92 0.35
C VAL A 227 -2.88 -16.87 -0.73
N SER A 228 -2.20 -17.00 -1.87
CA SER A 228 -2.45 -16.10 -3.01
C SER A 228 -3.05 -16.84 -4.20
N ILE A 229 -4.10 -16.27 -4.79
CA ILE A 229 -4.79 -16.82 -5.98
C ILE A 229 -4.70 -15.80 -7.11
N THR A 230 -3.80 -16.04 -8.05
CA THR A 230 -3.58 -15.18 -9.22
C THR A 230 -3.08 -16.01 -10.42
N PRO A 231 -3.22 -15.53 -11.67
CA PRO A 231 -2.67 -16.21 -12.85
C PRO A 231 -1.15 -16.23 -12.86
N ASP A 232 -0.54 -15.11 -12.46
CA ASP A 232 0.90 -14.90 -12.40
C ASP A 232 1.39 -14.99 -10.95
N ASN A 233 2.65 -15.36 -10.77
CA ASN A 233 3.26 -15.39 -9.44
C ASN A 233 3.29 -13.97 -8.86
N VAL A 234 2.62 -13.75 -7.73
CA VAL A 234 2.61 -12.44 -7.04
C VAL A 234 4.01 -12.19 -6.49
N CYS A 235 4.86 -11.53 -7.28
CA CYS A 235 6.23 -11.19 -6.90
C CYS A 235 6.35 -9.81 -6.23
N SER A 236 5.26 -9.03 -6.16
CA SER A 236 5.32 -7.62 -5.73
C SER A 236 5.38 -7.40 -4.21
N VAL A 237 5.34 -8.45 -3.38
CA VAL A 237 5.41 -8.33 -1.91
C VAL A 237 6.50 -9.20 -1.26
N GLY A 238 7.48 -9.65 -2.06
CA GLY A 238 8.44 -10.70 -1.70
C GLY A 238 9.27 -10.47 -0.42
N LEU A 239 9.31 -9.26 0.13
CA LEU A 239 9.92 -8.97 1.44
C LEU A 239 8.94 -9.10 2.62
N ALA A 240 7.68 -8.67 2.48
CA ALA A 240 6.72 -8.73 3.58
C ALA A 240 6.25 -10.17 3.86
N PHE A 241 6.21 -11.00 2.81
CA PHE A 241 5.80 -12.41 2.95
C PHE A 241 6.95 -13.31 3.40
N ALA A 242 8.21 -12.85 3.33
CA ALA A 242 9.40 -13.66 3.52
C ALA A 242 9.46 -14.36 4.89
N ALA A 243 8.86 -13.75 5.92
CA ALA A 243 8.87 -14.30 7.26
C ALA A 243 7.55 -15.03 7.63
N ARG A 244 6.70 -15.33 6.64
CA ARG A 244 5.34 -15.93 6.76
C ARG A 244 5.29 -17.18 5.88
N VAL A 245 4.44 -18.15 6.22
CA VAL A 245 4.27 -19.37 5.40
C VAL A 245 3.35 -19.03 4.23
N HIS A 246 3.90 -18.93 3.03
CA HIS A 246 3.15 -18.54 1.83
C HIS A 246 2.92 -19.72 0.87
N LYS A 247 1.67 -19.89 0.43
CA LYS A 247 1.28 -20.83 -0.62
C LYS A 247 0.59 -20.09 -1.76
N HIS A 248 1.21 -20.12 -2.94
CA HIS A 248 0.63 -19.56 -4.16
C HIS A 248 -0.11 -20.64 -4.97
N PHE A 249 -1.32 -20.31 -5.43
CA PHE A 249 -2.13 -21.09 -6.37
C PHE A 249 -2.22 -20.33 -7.70
N ALA A 250 -1.48 -20.81 -8.69
CA ALA A 250 -1.51 -20.28 -10.05
C ALA A 250 -2.80 -20.71 -10.75
N VAL A 251 -3.77 -19.79 -10.86
CA VAL A 251 -5.11 -20.06 -11.40
C VAL A 251 -5.37 -19.20 -12.62
N SER A 252 -5.47 -19.83 -13.79
CA SER A 252 -5.74 -19.16 -15.05
C SER A 252 -7.08 -18.40 -15.04
N ASN A 253 -7.12 -17.23 -15.66
CA ASN A 253 -8.35 -16.46 -15.89
C ASN A 253 -9.22 -17.01 -17.02
N THR A 254 -8.67 -17.85 -17.91
CA THR A 254 -9.37 -18.33 -19.11
C THR A 254 -10.03 -19.69 -18.94
N ALA A 255 -9.52 -20.52 -18.03
CA ALA A 255 -10.04 -21.86 -17.78
C ALA A 255 -11.11 -21.82 -16.66
N LYS A 256 -12.36 -22.12 -17.03
CA LYS A 256 -13.52 -22.03 -16.13
C LYS A 256 -13.40 -22.92 -14.88
N GLU A 257 -12.77 -24.09 -15.01
CA GLU A 257 -12.62 -25.06 -13.91
C GLU A 257 -11.33 -24.87 -13.10
N ALA A 258 -10.45 -23.94 -13.48
CA ALA A 258 -9.11 -23.85 -12.90
C ALA A 258 -9.14 -23.62 -11.38
N LEU A 259 -9.99 -22.70 -10.91
CA LEU A 259 -10.12 -22.44 -9.48
C LEU A 259 -10.77 -23.63 -8.77
N LEU A 260 -11.87 -24.16 -9.31
CA LEU A 260 -12.57 -25.32 -8.75
C LEU A 260 -11.62 -26.48 -8.45
N VAL A 261 -10.74 -26.83 -9.39
CA VAL A 261 -9.76 -27.92 -9.24
C VAL A 261 -8.65 -27.56 -8.23
N ALA A 262 -8.36 -26.27 -8.03
CA ALA A 262 -7.41 -25.80 -7.02
C ALA A 262 -8.01 -25.71 -5.60
N LEU A 263 -9.34 -25.75 -5.45
CA LEU A 263 -10.00 -25.62 -4.15
C LEU A 263 -9.61 -26.71 -3.14
N PRO A 264 -9.51 -28.01 -3.47
CA PRO A 264 -9.16 -29.04 -2.48
C PRO A 264 -7.80 -28.82 -1.81
N PRO A 265 -6.67 -28.67 -2.55
CA PRO A 265 -5.38 -28.40 -1.91
C PRO A 265 -5.35 -27.04 -1.19
N LEU A 266 -6.09 -26.03 -1.67
CA LEU A 266 -6.24 -24.75 -0.98
C LEU A 266 -6.93 -24.91 0.37
N CYS A 267 -8.11 -25.56 0.40
CA CYS A 267 -8.87 -25.78 1.62
C CYS A 267 -8.07 -26.63 2.63
N HIS A 268 -7.30 -27.60 2.14
CA HIS A 268 -6.41 -28.40 2.98
C HIS A 268 -5.31 -27.55 3.62
N PHE A 269 -4.64 -26.68 2.85
CA PHE A 269 -3.62 -25.76 3.38
C PHE A 269 -4.20 -24.83 4.45
N VAL A 270 -5.33 -24.17 4.18
CA VAL A 270 -5.98 -23.26 5.14
C VAL A 270 -6.37 -24.01 6.42
N ARG A 271 -6.89 -25.23 6.30
CA ARG A 271 -7.24 -26.07 7.45
C ARG A 271 -6.01 -26.44 8.27
N SER A 272 -4.99 -26.99 7.62
CA SER A 272 -3.74 -27.40 8.27
C SER A 272 -3.05 -26.24 8.98
N ALA A 273 -3.11 -25.02 8.41
CA ALA A 273 -2.61 -23.83 9.08
C ALA A 273 -3.41 -23.51 10.35
N LEU A 274 -4.75 -23.54 10.26
CA LEU A 274 -5.66 -23.18 11.36
C LEU A 274 -5.79 -24.24 12.46
N ASP A 275 -5.23 -25.44 12.26
CA ASP A 275 -5.08 -26.45 13.33
C ASP A 275 -4.16 -25.93 14.44
N ALA A 276 -3.21 -25.04 14.14
CA ALA A 276 -2.43 -24.33 15.14
C ALA A 276 -3.26 -23.19 15.77
N PRO A 277 -3.43 -23.14 17.11
CA PRO A 277 -4.31 -22.16 17.76
C PRO A 277 -3.95 -20.69 17.48
N ALA A 278 -2.66 -20.38 17.43
CA ALA A 278 -2.14 -19.03 17.19
C ALA A 278 -2.08 -18.64 15.70
N ALA A 279 -2.31 -19.58 14.78
CA ALA A 279 -2.19 -19.30 13.36
C ALA A 279 -3.37 -18.47 12.85
N ARG A 280 -3.04 -17.50 12.00
CA ARG A 280 -3.98 -16.64 11.28
C ARG A 280 -3.60 -16.65 9.80
N VAL A 281 -4.61 -16.81 8.95
CA VAL A 281 -4.46 -17.00 7.51
C VAL A 281 -5.03 -15.80 6.77
N LEU A 282 -4.25 -15.23 5.85
CA LEU A 282 -4.71 -14.24 4.88
C LEU A 282 -4.87 -14.91 3.51
N LEU A 283 -6.06 -14.84 2.94
CA LEU A 283 -6.32 -15.19 1.55
C LEU A 283 -6.33 -13.90 0.72
N HIS A 284 -5.37 -13.78 -0.19
CA HIS A 284 -5.24 -12.66 -1.11
C HIS A 284 -5.67 -13.07 -2.52
N CYS A 285 -6.66 -12.38 -3.09
CA CYS A 285 -7.14 -12.60 -4.44
C CYS A 285 -7.73 -11.30 -5.01
N LEU A 286 -7.20 -10.82 -6.13
CA LEU A 286 -7.65 -9.58 -6.78
C LEU A 286 -9.07 -9.67 -7.38
N ASP A 287 -9.59 -10.89 -7.53
CA ASP A 287 -10.94 -11.15 -8.04
C ASP A 287 -11.85 -11.52 -6.86
N GLU A 288 -12.83 -10.66 -6.60
CA GLU A 288 -13.77 -10.81 -5.49
C GLU A 288 -14.53 -12.13 -5.56
N THR A 289 -15.05 -12.51 -6.74
CA THR A 289 -15.81 -13.75 -6.92
C THR A 289 -14.96 -14.97 -6.60
N ARG A 290 -13.70 -15.00 -7.04
CA ARG A 290 -12.74 -16.08 -6.78
C ARG A 290 -12.33 -16.14 -5.32
N GLY A 291 -12.09 -14.99 -4.69
CA GLY A 291 -11.82 -14.88 -3.27
C GLY A 291 -12.97 -15.43 -2.43
N GLY A 292 -14.20 -15.01 -2.75
CA GLY A 292 -15.41 -15.50 -2.11
C GLY A 292 -15.65 -16.99 -2.32
N LEU A 293 -15.39 -17.52 -3.53
CA LEU A 293 -15.46 -18.96 -3.83
C LEU A 293 -14.49 -19.75 -2.93
N ALA A 294 -13.24 -19.32 -2.84
CA ALA A 294 -12.23 -20.00 -2.04
C ALA A 294 -12.54 -19.99 -0.54
N ILE A 295 -13.00 -18.85 -0.02
CA ILE A 295 -13.44 -18.72 1.37
C ILE A 295 -14.65 -19.63 1.64
N CYS A 296 -15.69 -19.57 0.81
CA CYS A 296 -16.90 -20.37 0.99
C CYS A 296 -16.59 -21.87 0.88
N ALA A 297 -15.76 -22.29 -0.07
CA ALA A 297 -15.30 -23.67 -0.23
C ALA A 297 -14.59 -24.18 1.04
N TYR A 298 -13.74 -23.35 1.66
CA TYR A 298 -13.11 -23.70 2.93
C TYR A 298 -14.16 -23.84 4.05
N LEU A 299 -15.09 -22.88 4.18
CA LEU A 299 -16.14 -22.94 5.20
C LEU A 299 -17.03 -24.18 5.05
N MET A 300 -17.46 -24.50 3.83
CA MET A 300 -18.24 -25.70 3.53
C MET A 300 -17.48 -26.98 3.90
N SER A 301 -16.24 -27.10 3.45
CA SER A 301 -15.45 -28.31 3.68
C SER A 301 -14.99 -28.49 5.13
N SER A 302 -14.80 -27.41 5.89
CA SER A 302 -14.37 -27.44 7.30
C SER A 302 -15.53 -27.61 8.26
N ARG A 303 -16.67 -26.96 8.02
CA ARG A 303 -17.85 -26.99 8.89
C ARG A 303 -18.93 -27.96 8.46
N ARG A 304 -18.77 -28.62 7.30
CA ARG A 304 -19.76 -29.52 6.69
C ARG A 304 -21.12 -28.82 6.51
N ILE A 305 -21.09 -27.60 5.96
CA ILE A 305 -22.28 -26.80 5.66
C ILE A 305 -22.46 -26.65 4.14
N GLY A 306 -23.70 -26.43 3.70
CA GLY A 306 -24.03 -26.23 2.29
C GLY A 306 -23.72 -24.80 1.77
N PRO A 307 -23.83 -24.57 0.45
CA PRO A 307 -23.49 -23.30 -0.19
C PRO A 307 -24.17 -22.06 0.40
N SER A 308 -25.49 -22.13 0.63
CA SER A 308 -26.26 -20.99 1.15
C SER A 308 -25.81 -20.57 2.55
N ALA A 309 -25.46 -21.53 3.42
CA ALA A 309 -24.97 -21.24 4.76
C ALA A 309 -23.55 -20.64 4.74
N ALA A 310 -22.69 -21.10 3.82
CA ALA A 310 -21.35 -20.55 3.65
C ALA A 310 -21.39 -19.11 3.12
N LEU A 311 -22.23 -18.83 2.12
CA LEU A 311 -22.45 -17.48 1.60
C LEU A 311 -23.03 -16.54 2.66
N ALA A 312 -24.01 -17.02 3.45
CA ALA A 312 -24.55 -16.23 4.56
C ALA A 312 -23.46 -15.88 5.61
N ALA A 313 -22.56 -16.83 5.91
CA ALA A 313 -21.44 -16.57 6.81
C ALA A 313 -20.43 -15.55 6.24
N LEU A 314 -20.21 -15.55 4.93
CA LEU A 314 -19.39 -14.54 4.25
C LEU A 314 -20.08 -13.16 4.30
N HIS A 315 -21.35 -13.05 3.90
CA HIS A 315 -22.10 -11.79 3.90
C HIS A 315 -22.22 -11.15 5.28
N ALA A 316 -22.35 -11.96 6.34
CA ALA A 316 -22.37 -11.45 7.71
C ALA A 316 -21.10 -10.67 8.11
N ARG A 317 -19.99 -10.89 7.40
CA ARG A 317 -18.67 -10.31 7.68
C ARG A 317 -18.18 -9.41 6.56
N VAL A 318 -18.71 -9.60 5.35
CA VAL A 318 -18.44 -8.84 4.14
C VAL A 318 -19.79 -8.44 3.52
N PRO A 319 -20.48 -7.42 4.07
CA PRO A 319 -21.86 -7.10 3.67
C PRO A 319 -22.00 -6.57 2.24
N LEU A 320 -20.91 -6.04 1.68
CA LEU A 320 -20.87 -5.49 0.32
C LEU A 320 -20.47 -6.54 -0.73
N PHE A 321 -20.23 -7.80 -0.34
CA PHE A 321 -19.85 -8.84 -1.27
C PHE A 321 -20.96 -9.11 -2.29
N GLU A 322 -20.64 -9.02 -3.58
CA GLU A 322 -21.60 -9.28 -4.65
C GLU A 322 -21.65 -10.76 -5.03
N GLU A 323 -22.72 -11.44 -4.63
CA GLU A 323 -22.95 -12.83 -5.03
C GLU A 323 -23.38 -12.94 -6.51
N SER A 324 -22.60 -13.65 -7.31
CA SER A 324 -22.98 -13.98 -8.69
C SER A 324 -23.65 -15.35 -8.81
N ALA A 325 -24.53 -15.50 -9.82
CA ALA A 325 -25.13 -16.79 -10.14
C ALA A 325 -24.08 -17.87 -10.53
N THR A 326 -22.93 -17.44 -11.05
CA THR A 326 -21.80 -18.32 -11.36
C THR A 326 -21.18 -18.87 -10.09
N LEU A 327 -20.88 -18.00 -9.11
CA LEU A 327 -20.32 -18.38 -7.80
C LEU A 327 -21.17 -19.45 -7.11
N ARG A 328 -22.49 -19.24 -7.04
CA ARG A 328 -23.41 -20.19 -6.41
C ARG A 328 -23.35 -21.57 -7.08
N ARG A 329 -23.34 -21.62 -8.41
CA ARG A 329 -23.25 -22.88 -9.17
C ARG A 329 -21.91 -23.58 -8.96
N GLU A 330 -20.82 -22.83 -8.84
CA GLU A 330 -19.49 -23.41 -8.56
C GLU A 330 -19.44 -24.02 -7.15
N LEU A 331 -20.05 -23.39 -6.16
CA LEU A 331 -20.17 -23.95 -4.80
C LEU A 331 -21.03 -25.22 -4.78
N GLU A 332 -22.17 -25.22 -5.47
CA GLU A 332 -23.01 -26.42 -5.62
C GLU A 332 -22.26 -27.55 -6.33
N LEU A 333 -21.49 -27.23 -7.37
CA LEU A 333 -20.66 -28.19 -8.07
C LEU A 333 -19.56 -28.75 -7.16
N PHE A 334 -18.93 -27.90 -6.35
CA PHE A 334 -17.93 -28.30 -5.37
C PHE A 334 -18.50 -29.28 -4.33
N GLU A 335 -19.70 -29.00 -3.82
CA GLU A 335 -20.43 -29.89 -2.92
C GLU A 335 -20.78 -31.23 -3.58
N LYS A 336 -21.34 -31.20 -4.79
CA LYS A 336 -21.70 -32.41 -5.56
C LYS A 336 -20.50 -33.28 -5.93
N CYS A 337 -19.31 -32.70 -6.05
CA CYS A 337 -18.06 -33.44 -6.22
C CYS A 337 -17.48 -33.96 -4.89
N ALA A 338 -18.25 -33.94 -3.80
CA ALA A 338 -17.82 -34.32 -2.46
C ALA A 338 -16.53 -33.58 -2.02
N TYR A 339 -16.41 -32.30 -2.37
CA TYR A 339 -15.24 -31.45 -2.10
C TYR A 339 -13.94 -31.88 -2.81
N ALA A 340 -14.01 -32.75 -3.82
CA ALA A 340 -12.88 -33.24 -4.59
C ALA A 340 -13.06 -33.10 -6.12
N PRO A 341 -13.37 -31.90 -6.64
CA PRO A 341 -13.41 -31.67 -8.09
C PRO A 341 -12.06 -31.97 -8.74
N ALA A 342 -12.10 -32.64 -9.87
CA ALA A 342 -10.95 -32.90 -10.74
C ALA A 342 -11.36 -32.63 -12.19
N ARG A 343 -10.39 -32.31 -13.06
CA ARG A 343 -10.65 -32.10 -14.50
C ARG A 343 -11.33 -33.31 -15.17
N THR A 344 -11.07 -34.51 -14.64
CA THR A 344 -11.66 -35.77 -15.12
C THR A 344 -13.05 -36.06 -14.55
N HIS A 345 -13.49 -35.32 -13.52
CA HIS A 345 -14.77 -35.57 -12.85
C HIS A 345 -15.95 -35.29 -13.80
N PRO A 346 -16.94 -36.20 -13.93
CA PRO A 346 -18.03 -36.07 -14.90
C PRO A 346 -18.78 -34.73 -14.82
N LEU A 347 -19.10 -34.29 -13.59
CA LEU A 347 -19.80 -33.02 -13.37
C LEU A 347 -18.95 -31.79 -13.76
N VAL A 348 -17.63 -31.85 -13.54
CA VAL A 348 -16.72 -30.75 -13.91
C VAL A 348 -16.57 -30.69 -15.43
N ARG A 349 -16.47 -31.85 -16.10
CA ARG A 349 -16.45 -31.90 -17.57
C ARG A 349 -17.74 -31.36 -18.17
N ALA A 350 -18.90 -31.70 -17.58
CA ALA A 350 -20.19 -31.18 -18.02
C ALA A 350 -20.31 -29.66 -17.82
N TRP A 351 -19.73 -29.11 -16.74
CA TRP A 351 -19.67 -27.67 -16.49
C TRP A 351 -18.83 -26.90 -17.52
N VAL A 352 -17.70 -27.47 -17.93
CA VAL A 352 -16.78 -26.85 -18.90
C VAL A 352 -17.28 -27.00 -20.34
N ALA A 353 -18.08 -28.04 -20.61
CA ALA A 353 -18.56 -28.33 -21.96
C ALA A 353 -19.37 -27.14 -22.54
N PRO A 354 -19.19 -26.82 -23.84
CA PRO A 354 -20.05 -25.87 -24.53
C PRO A 354 -21.52 -26.31 -24.40
N ARG A 355 -22.43 -25.35 -24.19
CA ARG A 355 -23.87 -25.60 -23.96
C ARG A 355 -24.55 -26.46 -25.04
N GLU A 356 -23.96 -26.59 -26.22
CA GLU A 356 -24.48 -27.40 -27.34
C GLU A 356 -24.32 -28.92 -27.14
N VAL A 357 -23.45 -29.39 -26.22
CA VAL A 357 -23.16 -30.83 -26.05
C VAL A 357 -24.01 -31.49 -24.96
N ALA A 358 -24.72 -30.72 -24.14
CA ALA A 358 -25.51 -31.23 -23.01
C ALA A 358 -26.83 -31.94 -23.43
N ALA A 359 -27.24 -31.83 -24.68
CA ALA A 359 -28.47 -32.45 -25.20
C ALA A 359 -28.29 -33.90 -25.72
N GLY A 360 -27.09 -34.50 -25.59
CA GLY A 360 -26.76 -35.79 -26.20
C GLY A 360 -27.03 -37.05 -25.36
N TYR A 361 -27.42 -36.92 -24.08
CA TYR A 361 -27.79 -38.07 -23.25
C TYR A 361 -29.31 -38.18 -23.14
N VAL A 362 -29.94 -38.72 -24.18
CA VAL A 362 -31.32 -39.24 -24.09
C VAL A 362 -31.26 -40.76 -23.90
N CYS A 363 -32.01 -41.21 -22.90
CA CYS A 363 -32.15 -42.59 -22.46
C CYS A 363 -32.49 -43.56 -23.59
N VAL A 364 -31.90 -44.75 -23.50
CA VAL A 364 -32.32 -45.95 -24.22
C VAL A 364 -33.67 -46.42 -23.67
N GLY A 365 -34.67 -46.57 -24.55
CA GLY A 365 -35.84 -47.42 -24.31
C GLY A 365 -37.20 -46.77 -24.62
N GLY A 366 -37.92 -47.30 -25.61
CA GLY A 366 -39.35 -47.04 -25.79
C GLY A 366 -39.83 -47.12 -27.24
N VAL A 367 -40.48 -48.22 -27.59
CA VAL A 367 -41.03 -48.60 -28.90
C VAL A 367 -42.26 -47.75 -29.26
N GLY A 368 -42.42 -47.35 -30.54
CA GLY A 368 -43.68 -46.81 -31.05
C GLY A 368 -43.59 -46.18 -32.45
N ALA A 369 -44.33 -46.75 -33.40
CA ALA A 369 -44.28 -46.50 -34.85
C ALA A 369 -44.89 -45.17 -35.32
N GLY A 370 -44.50 -44.70 -36.52
CA GLY A 370 -45.31 -43.76 -37.32
C GLY A 370 -44.55 -42.79 -38.24
N ILE A 371 -44.36 -43.19 -39.49
CA ILE A 371 -43.87 -42.42 -40.67
C ILE A 371 -44.94 -41.34 -41.03
N ALA A 372 -44.70 -40.07 -41.38
CA ALA A 372 -44.01 -39.50 -42.56
C ALA A 372 -43.93 -37.93 -42.49
N PRO A 373 -43.20 -37.24 -43.41
CA PRO A 373 -42.67 -35.89 -43.24
C PRO A 373 -43.28 -34.79 -44.16
N LYS A 374 -43.04 -33.51 -43.84
CA LYS A 374 -43.04 -32.32 -44.75
C LYS A 374 -42.44 -31.12 -43.99
N ALA A 375 -41.26 -30.57 -44.30
CA ALA A 375 -40.78 -29.81 -45.46
C ALA A 375 -40.71 -28.29 -45.18
N LYS A 376 -39.48 -27.76 -45.16
CA LYS A 376 -38.97 -26.42 -45.56
C LYS A 376 -39.80 -25.16 -45.27
N ALA A 377 -39.21 -24.18 -44.57
CA ALA A 377 -38.53 -23.03 -45.20
C ALA A 377 -37.99 -22.03 -44.15
N LEU A 378 -36.71 -21.64 -44.31
CA LEU A 378 -36.05 -20.51 -43.68
C LEU A 378 -35.98 -19.37 -44.71
N GLN A 379 -36.32 -18.14 -44.32
CA GLN A 379 -35.63 -16.88 -44.71
C GLN A 379 -36.35 -15.72 -43.99
N ALA A 380 -35.70 -15.06 -43.03
CA ALA A 380 -34.75 -13.96 -43.16
C ALA A 380 -35.44 -12.61 -42.96
N GLY A 381 -35.36 -12.10 -41.73
CA GLY A 381 -35.75 -10.73 -41.37
C GLY A 381 -34.50 -9.93 -41.03
N MET A 382 -34.10 -9.05 -41.96
CA MET A 382 -33.22 -7.91 -41.67
C MET A 382 -34.09 -6.75 -41.19
N CYS A 383 -33.72 -6.20 -40.05
CA CYS A 383 -34.20 -4.91 -39.52
C CYS A 383 -33.68 -3.77 -40.43
N PRO A 384 -34.34 -2.60 -40.42
CA PRO A 384 -33.64 -1.51 -39.77
C PRO A 384 -34.48 -0.58 -38.89
N LEU A 385 -33.71 0.00 -37.98
CA LEU A 385 -33.92 1.06 -37.00
C LEU A 385 -34.52 2.38 -37.53
N LEU A 386 -34.80 3.23 -36.53
CA LEU A 386 -35.00 4.68 -36.51
C LEU A 386 -36.47 5.07 -36.72
N GLY A 387 -37.15 5.73 -35.79
CA GLY A 387 -36.70 6.70 -34.79
C GLY A 387 -37.57 7.93 -35.00
N VAL A 388 -38.41 8.29 -34.03
CA VAL A 388 -39.18 9.54 -34.10
C VAL A 388 -39.20 10.21 -32.74
N SER A 389 -38.82 11.48 -32.82
CA SER A 389 -38.65 12.49 -31.79
C SER A 389 -39.95 12.94 -31.12
N VAL A 390 -39.71 13.59 -29.99
CA VAL A 390 -40.56 14.40 -29.11
C VAL A 390 -41.28 15.54 -29.87
N GLU A 391 -42.55 15.80 -29.50
CA GLU A 391 -43.12 17.11 -29.09
C GLU A 391 -44.63 17.21 -29.37
N SER A 392 -45.45 17.21 -28.32
CA SER A 392 -46.31 18.35 -27.88
C SER A 392 -47.02 18.00 -26.58
#